data_AF-D1B656-F1
#
_entry.id   AF-D1B656-F1
#
_cell.length_a   1.000
_cell.length_b   1.000
_cell.length_c   1.000
_cell.angle_alpha   90.00
_cell.angle_beta   90.00
_cell.angle_gamma   90.00
#
_symmetry.space_group_name_H-M   'P 1'
#
loop_
_entity.id
_entity.type
_entity.pdbx_description
1 polymer ?
#
loop_
_entity_poly.entity_id
_entity_poly.type
_entity_poly.pdbx_seq_one_letter_code
_entity_poly.pdbx_strand_id
1 'polypeptide(L)'
;MARGELTGPKRVIYWLVLITLAVLWVFGYLSYVDHHKRTNPRITWGVPWTEWYLIPVKGALIWQERVVRSPSSGPVVYPRGEGPVKVPAGAVVARVGGVNVKAPVQGIFLARLDRMEGIWRYAYLWDRRDQLPPVAPEPSPPLRTASPGQPVGKVIEFPQEIRFLGYVPLDGTVPESIKARSLPVRRDRFEVNLFGEVRFYEIHGPKALVYMDLPWMTEEVVTSRVMELMVEAGRFDGIAIPERSVVQRDGVTGIYVVRGNISSFRPVEGRPIGGNRFLVMKGLSLGEAVIVDGQMAKEGRVQLW
;
A
#
# COMPACT_ATOMS: atom_id res chain seq x y z
N MET A 1 64.01 26.35 -41.85
CA MET A 1 64.78 26.64 -40.62
C MET A 1 64.26 27.97 -40.08
N ALA A 2 63.82 28.14 -38.84
CA ALA A 2 64.12 27.40 -37.62
C ALA A 2 62.86 27.21 -36.76
N ARG A 3 62.59 25.95 -36.38
CA ARG A 3 61.81 25.66 -35.17
C ARG A 3 62.68 26.16 -34.02
N GLY A 4 62.33 27.30 -33.45
CA GLY A 4 62.95 27.77 -32.21
C GLY A 4 62.56 26.82 -31.09
N GLU A 5 63.40 25.83 -30.81
CA GLU A 5 63.27 24.98 -29.64
C GLU A 5 63.38 25.85 -28.40
N LEU A 6 62.27 25.98 -27.67
CA LEU A 6 62.24 26.57 -26.33
C LEU A 6 63.18 25.74 -25.44
N THR A 7 64.34 26.32 -25.10
CA THR A 7 65.32 25.71 -24.20
C THR A 7 64.70 25.40 -22.82
N GLY A 8 65.16 24.31 -22.20
CA GLY A 8 64.60 23.65 -21.01
C GLY A 8 63.81 24.54 -20.01
N PRO A 9 64.39 25.61 -19.44
CA PRO A 9 63.70 26.43 -18.44
C PRO A 9 62.54 27.27 -19.00
N LYS A 10 62.64 27.77 -20.24
CA LYS A 10 61.58 28.58 -20.86
C LYS A 10 60.35 27.74 -21.21
N ARG A 11 60.57 26.47 -21.58
CA ARG A 11 59.50 25.51 -21.86
C ARG A 11 58.72 25.14 -20.60
N VAL A 12 59.42 24.97 -19.46
CA VAL A 12 58.81 24.71 -18.15
C VAL A 12 57.94 25.89 -17.70
N ILE A 13 58.46 27.12 -17.79
CA ILE A 13 57.71 28.33 -17.44
C ILE A 13 56.46 28.49 -18.32
N TYR A 14 56.59 28.26 -19.64
CA TYR A 14 55.46 28.32 -20.56
C TYR A 14 54.33 27.35 -20.18
N TRP A 15 54.67 26.09 -19.88
CA TRP A 15 53.67 25.10 -19.43
C TRP A 15 53.07 25.44 -18.07
N LEU A 16 53.85 25.97 -17.13
CA LEU A 16 53.34 26.45 -15.84
C LEU A 16 52.30 27.57 -16.03
N VAL A 17 52.59 28.57 -16.85
CA VAL A 17 51.66 29.68 -17.14
C VAL A 17 50.39 29.15 -17.83
N LEU A 18 50.54 28.25 -18.81
CA LEU A 18 49.41 27.66 -19.52
C LEU A 18 48.50 26.85 -18.58
N ILE A 19 49.09 26.03 -17.69
CA ILE A 19 48.35 25.27 -16.68
C ILE A 19 47.65 26.23 -15.71
N THR A 20 48.32 27.30 -15.28
CA THR A 20 47.73 28.29 -14.37
C THR A 20 46.52 28.99 -15.01
N LEU A 21 46.65 29.38 -16.28
CA LEU A 21 45.55 29.94 -17.07
C LEU A 21 44.40 28.94 -17.21
N ALA A 22 44.69 27.68 -17.52
CA ALA A 22 43.67 26.63 -17.62
C ALA A 22 42.95 26.41 -16.28
N VAL A 23 43.67 26.37 -15.16
CA VAL A 23 43.10 26.24 -13.81
C VAL A 23 42.22 27.44 -13.47
N LEU A 24 42.68 28.67 -13.73
CA LEU A 24 41.88 29.89 -13.52
C LEU A 24 40.61 29.88 -14.38
N TRP A 25 40.70 29.42 -15.63
CA TRP A 25 39.56 29.32 -16.53
C TRP A 25 38.54 28.30 -16.06
N VAL A 26 39.00 27.12 -15.62
CA VAL A 26 38.14 26.07 -15.05
C VAL A 26 37.49 26.57 -13.76
N PHE A 27 38.23 27.21 -12.86
CA PHE A 27 37.66 27.79 -11.63
C PHE A 27 36.63 28.89 -11.93
N GLY A 28 36.95 29.79 -12.86
CA GLY A 28 36.04 30.85 -13.29
C GLY A 28 34.76 30.29 -13.90
N TYR A 29 34.88 29.29 -14.77
CA TYR A 29 33.74 28.60 -15.38
C TYR A 29 32.89 27.87 -14.33
N LEU A 30 33.50 27.12 -13.42
CA LEU A 30 32.78 26.44 -12.34
C LEU A 30 32.06 27.42 -11.42
N SER A 31 32.72 28.53 -11.06
CA SER A 31 32.13 29.60 -10.24
C SER A 31 30.96 30.29 -10.95
N TYR A 32 31.09 30.56 -12.25
CA TYR A 32 30.01 31.10 -13.07
C TYR A 32 28.82 30.15 -13.15
N VAL A 33 29.07 28.86 -13.41
CA VAL A 33 28.00 27.84 -13.48
C VAL A 33 27.31 27.68 -12.13
N ASP A 34 28.04 27.67 -11.02
CA ASP A 34 27.46 27.62 -9.67
C ASP A 34 26.63 28.88 -9.35
N HIS A 35 27.14 30.07 -9.70
CA HIS A 35 26.38 31.32 -9.56
C HIS A 35 25.10 31.30 -10.40
N HIS A 36 25.19 30.90 -11.67
CA HIS A 36 24.07 30.84 -12.59
C HIS A 36 22.99 29.84 -12.13
N LYS A 37 23.39 28.67 -11.63
CA LYS A 37 22.44 27.69 -11.07
C LYS A 37 21.71 28.21 -9.82
N ARG A 38 22.37 29.05 -9.02
CA ARG A 38 21.78 29.66 -7.82
C ARG A 38 20.84 30.81 -8.16
N THR A 39 21.17 31.62 -9.17
CA THR A 39 20.32 32.74 -9.60
C THR A 39 19.15 32.31 -10.45
N ASN A 40 19.26 31.21 -11.21
CA ASN A 40 18.19 30.63 -12.04
C ASN A 40 17.71 29.27 -11.51
N PRO A 41 17.06 29.24 -10.33
CA PRO A 41 16.55 27.99 -9.78
C PRO A 41 15.39 27.47 -10.62
N ARG A 42 15.34 26.15 -10.80
CA ARG A 42 14.13 25.49 -11.32
C ARG A 42 13.02 25.61 -10.27
N ILE A 43 11.86 26.09 -10.66
CA ILE A 43 10.67 26.15 -9.80
C ILE A 43 9.64 25.09 -10.19
N THR A 44 8.81 24.74 -9.23
CA THR A 44 7.63 23.89 -9.42
C THR A 44 6.48 24.46 -8.62
N TRP A 45 5.26 24.14 -9.05
CA TRP A 45 4.06 24.44 -8.29
C TRP A 45 3.67 23.19 -7.50
N GLY A 46 3.23 23.41 -6.27
CA GLY A 46 2.63 22.34 -5.49
C GLY A 46 1.27 21.94 -6.05
N VAL A 47 0.96 20.65 -6.01
CA VAL A 47 -0.33 20.10 -6.49
C VAL A 47 -1.16 19.69 -5.26
N PRO A 48 -2.47 19.98 -5.20
CA PRO A 48 -3.31 19.51 -4.11
C PRO A 48 -3.24 17.99 -4.05
N TRP A 49 -3.07 17.45 -2.85
CA TRP A 49 -2.91 16.02 -2.64
C TRP A 49 -3.59 15.58 -1.36
N THR A 50 -4.24 14.42 -1.42
CA THR A 50 -4.83 13.75 -0.28
C THR A 50 -4.16 12.39 -0.15
N GLU A 51 -3.52 12.17 0.99
CA GLU A 51 -2.92 10.89 1.33
C GLU A 51 -3.72 10.24 2.46
N TRP A 52 -4.11 8.99 2.28
CA TRP A 52 -4.79 8.23 3.32
C TRP A 52 -3.77 7.50 4.18
N TYR A 53 -3.91 7.61 5.50
CA TYR A 53 -3.10 6.81 6.41
C TYR A 53 -3.73 5.43 6.55
N LEU A 54 -3.21 4.48 5.77
CA LEU A 54 -3.70 3.11 5.75
C LEU A 54 -2.76 2.19 6.55
N ILE A 55 -3.34 1.41 7.44
CA ILE A 55 -2.64 0.42 8.25
C ILE A 55 -3.01 -0.97 7.71
N PRO A 56 -2.03 -1.75 7.20
CA PRO A 56 -2.31 -3.13 6.81
C PRO A 56 -2.58 -3.97 8.06
N VAL A 57 -3.72 -4.64 8.08
CA VAL A 57 -4.16 -5.49 9.18
C VAL A 57 -4.51 -6.87 8.64
N LYS A 58 -3.82 -7.88 9.16
CA LYS A 58 -4.08 -9.28 8.85
C LYS A 58 -5.01 -9.90 9.90
N GLY A 59 -5.98 -10.69 9.45
CA GLY A 59 -6.89 -11.38 10.36
C GLY A 59 -7.61 -12.56 9.72
N ALA A 60 -8.37 -13.27 10.55
CA ALA A 60 -9.16 -14.43 10.17
C ALA A 60 -10.51 -14.00 9.60
N LEU A 61 -10.92 -14.66 8.52
CA LEU A 61 -12.25 -14.54 7.95
C LEU A 61 -13.13 -15.68 8.45
N ILE A 62 -14.37 -15.38 8.79
CA ILE A 62 -15.36 -16.33 9.31
C ILE A 62 -16.60 -16.24 8.44
N TRP A 63 -17.03 -17.39 7.92
CA TRP A 63 -18.23 -17.53 7.10
C TRP A 63 -18.89 -18.89 7.35
N GLN A 64 -20.12 -19.04 6.89
CA GLN A 64 -20.85 -20.30 6.90
C GLN A 64 -20.59 -21.08 5.61
N GLU A 65 -20.35 -22.38 5.74
CA GLU A 65 -20.07 -23.28 4.63
C GLU A 65 -20.62 -24.68 4.88
N ARG A 66 -20.89 -25.40 3.79
CA ARG A 66 -21.38 -26.78 3.78
C ARG A 66 -20.44 -27.65 2.96
N VAL A 67 -19.98 -28.75 3.55
CA VAL A 67 -19.19 -29.74 2.83
C VAL A 67 -20.10 -30.57 1.92
N VAL A 68 -19.70 -30.69 0.66
CA VAL A 68 -20.36 -31.54 -0.33
C VAL A 68 -19.65 -32.88 -0.35
N ARG A 69 -20.41 -33.98 -0.21
CA ARG A 69 -19.87 -35.34 -0.10
C ARG A 69 -20.30 -36.20 -1.29
N SER A 70 -19.43 -37.12 -1.68
CA SER A 70 -19.73 -38.07 -2.74
C SER A 70 -20.78 -39.10 -2.29
N PRO A 71 -21.81 -39.39 -3.09
CA PRO A 71 -22.75 -40.48 -2.83
C PRO A 71 -22.23 -41.85 -3.31
N SER A 72 -21.21 -41.89 -4.17
CA SER A 72 -20.74 -43.08 -4.86
C SER A 72 -19.21 -43.13 -4.95
N SER A 73 -18.68 -44.26 -5.40
CA SER A 73 -17.26 -44.41 -5.76
C SER A 73 -17.05 -44.08 -7.24
N GLY A 74 -15.94 -43.43 -7.60
CA GLY A 74 -15.53 -43.31 -8.99
C GLY A 74 -14.73 -42.06 -9.34
N PRO A 75 -14.46 -41.83 -10.64
CA PRO A 75 -13.81 -40.60 -11.11
C PRO A 75 -14.69 -39.38 -10.84
N VAL A 76 -14.06 -38.26 -10.50
CA VAL A 76 -14.70 -36.98 -10.17
C VAL A 76 -14.51 -36.01 -11.34
N VAL A 77 -15.60 -35.43 -11.81
CA VAL A 77 -15.61 -34.33 -12.78
C VAL A 77 -16.34 -33.15 -12.18
N TYR A 78 -15.85 -31.93 -12.40
CA TYR A 78 -16.46 -30.68 -11.92
C TYR A 78 -17.06 -29.91 -13.11
N PRO A 79 -18.35 -30.11 -13.46
CA PRO A 79 -18.93 -29.58 -14.70
C PRO A 79 -18.95 -28.04 -14.77
N ARG A 80 -18.90 -27.38 -13.62
CA ARG A 80 -18.90 -25.91 -13.48
C ARG A 80 -17.52 -25.34 -13.16
N GLY A 81 -16.47 -26.16 -13.26
CA GLY A 81 -15.12 -25.81 -12.84
C GLY A 81 -14.84 -26.07 -11.36
N GLU A 82 -13.58 -25.91 -10.97
CA GLU A 82 -13.09 -26.20 -9.61
C GLU A 82 -13.34 -25.06 -8.60
N GLY A 83 -13.95 -23.97 -9.06
CA GLY A 83 -14.27 -22.79 -8.27
C GLY A 83 -13.11 -21.77 -8.14
N PRO A 84 -13.37 -20.61 -7.50
CA PRO A 84 -14.66 -20.19 -6.95
C PRO A 84 -15.71 -19.98 -8.05
N VAL A 85 -16.94 -20.48 -7.84
CA VAL A 85 -18.03 -20.31 -8.81
C VAL A 85 -19.38 -20.21 -8.10
N LYS A 86 -20.19 -19.21 -8.46
CA LYS A 86 -21.55 -19.06 -7.91
C LYS A 86 -22.48 -20.16 -8.41
N VAL A 87 -23.22 -20.77 -7.48
CA VAL A 87 -24.15 -21.88 -7.76
C VAL A 87 -25.46 -21.70 -6.99
N PRO A 88 -26.63 -21.92 -7.63
CA PRO A 88 -27.90 -22.01 -6.92
C PRO A 88 -28.01 -23.34 -6.16
N ALA A 89 -28.91 -23.39 -5.18
CA ALA A 89 -29.25 -24.64 -4.49
C ALA A 89 -29.68 -25.71 -5.50
N GLY A 90 -29.21 -26.95 -5.32
CA GLY A 90 -29.52 -28.08 -6.20
C GLY A 90 -28.69 -28.15 -7.49
N ALA A 91 -27.85 -27.16 -7.79
CA ALA A 91 -26.97 -27.21 -8.96
C ALA A 91 -25.98 -28.38 -8.88
N VAL A 92 -25.71 -29.04 -10.00
CA VAL A 92 -24.68 -30.09 -10.07
C VAL A 92 -23.30 -29.43 -10.02
N VAL A 93 -22.56 -29.70 -8.93
CA VAL A 93 -21.22 -29.13 -8.67
C VAL A 93 -20.11 -30.13 -8.96
N ALA A 94 -20.39 -31.43 -8.81
CA ALA A 94 -19.49 -32.51 -9.16
C ALA A 94 -20.29 -33.69 -9.71
N ARG A 95 -19.64 -34.58 -10.46
CA ARG A 95 -20.15 -35.88 -10.86
C ARG A 95 -19.15 -36.95 -10.46
N VAL A 96 -19.59 -37.95 -9.69
CA VAL A 96 -18.72 -39.03 -9.20
C VAL A 96 -19.22 -40.36 -9.73
N GLY A 97 -18.40 -41.04 -10.55
CA GLY A 97 -18.79 -42.32 -11.15
C GLY A 97 -20.12 -42.27 -11.89
N GLY A 98 -20.42 -41.14 -12.55
CA GLY A 98 -21.69 -40.91 -13.25
C GLY A 98 -22.82 -40.33 -12.41
N VAL A 99 -22.72 -40.34 -11.07
CA VAL A 99 -23.76 -39.82 -10.15
C VAL A 99 -23.56 -38.33 -9.91
N ASN A 100 -24.63 -37.54 -10.06
CA ASN A 100 -24.59 -36.10 -9.85
C ASN A 100 -24.55 -35.77 -8.35
N VAL A 101 -23.59 -34.92 -7.97
CA VAL A 101 -23.47 -34.34 -6.64
C VAL A 101 -23.93 -32.89 -6.68
N LYS A 102 -24.93 -32.56 -5.87
CA LYS A 102 -25.63 -31.27 -5.92
C LYS A 102 -25.20 -30.35 -4.78
N ALA A 103 -25.21 -29.05 -5.04
CA ALA A 103 -25.05 -28.02 -4.01
C ALA A 103 -26.23 -28.09 -3.02
N PRO A 104 -25.97 -28.21 -1.70
CA PRO A 104 -27.04 -28.31 -0.71
C PRO A 104 -27.77 -26.98 -0.49
N VAL A 105 -27.09 -25.87 -0.76
CA VAL A 105 -27.53 -24.49 -0.54
C VAL A 105 -27.04 -23.62 -1.69
N GLN A 106 -27.63 -22.43 -1.85
CA GLN A 106 -27.10 -21.43 -2.75
C GLN A 106 -25.80 -20.85 -2.17
N GLY A 107 -24.79 -20.64 -3.02
CA GLY A 107 -23.49 -20.25 -2.54
C GLY A 107 -22.40 -20.12 -3.60
N ILE A 108 -21.16 -20.04 -3.13
CA ILE A 108 -19.94 -20.12 -3.94
C ILE A 108 -19.34 -21.50 -3.71
N PHE A 109 -19.24 -22.29 -4.78
CA PHE A 109 -18.65 -23.62 -4.77
C PHE A 109 -17.13 -23.54 -4.95
N LEU A 110 -16.42 -24.34 -4.16
CA LEU A 110 -14.98 -24.59 -4.25
C LEU A 110 -14.74 -26.10 -4.19
N ALA A 111 -14.01 -26.65 -5.15
CA ALA A 111 -13.64 -28.06 -5.18
C ALA A 111 -12.45 -28.40 -4.26
N ARG A 112 -12.07 -27.47 -3.38
CA ARG A 112 -10.91 -27.55 -2.48
C ARG A 112 -11.36 -27.49 -1.03
N LEU A 113 -10.64 -28.18 -0.17
CA LEU A 113 -10.92 -28.29 1.26
C LEU A 113 -9.63 -28.03 2.04
N ASP A 114 -9.75 -27.36 3.17
CA ASP A 114 -8.60 -26.97 3.99
C ASP A 114 -8.59 -27.64 5.37
N ARG A 115 -9.47 -28.65 5.56
CA ARG A 115 -9.66 -29.43 6.79
C ARG A 115 -10.14 -28.61 7.98
N MET A 116 -10.44 -27.34 7.79
CA MET A 116 -11.03 -26.47 8.80
C MET A 116 -12.53 -26.28 8.59
N GLU A 117 -13.13 -27.03 7.67
CA GLU A 117 -14.55 -26.97 7.39
C GLU A 117 -15.40 -27.29 8.62
N GLY A 118 -16.22 -26.33 9.04
CA GLY A 118 -17.05 -26.42 10.23
C GLY A 118 -16.30 -26.25 11.56
N ILE A 119 -14.96 -26.27 11.56
CA ILE A 119 -14.11 -26.03 12.74
C ILE A 119 -13.79 -24.53 12.86
N TRP A 120 -13.47 -23.87 11.74
CA TRP A 120 -13.11 -22.45 11.69
C TRP A 120 -14.29 -21.53 11.98
N ARG A 121 -14.55 -21.31 13.26
CA ARG A 121 -15.64 -20.48 13.77
C ARG A 121 -15.12 -19.53 14.83
N TYR A 122 -15.95 -18.55 15.19
CA TYR A 122 -15.64 -17.58 16.24
C TYR A 122 -15.09 -18.24 17.51
N ALA A 123 -15.77 -19.24 18.07
CA ALA A 123 -15.32 -19.93 19.30
C ALA A 123 -13.92 -20.53 19.16
N TYR A 124 -13.65 -21.24 18.07
CA TYR A 124 -12.34 -21.87 17.83
C TYR A 124 -11.20 -20.84 17.78
N LEU A 125 -11.45 -19.70 17.13
CA LEU A 125 -10.47 -18.62 16.97
C LEU A 125 -10.33 -17.77 18.24
N TRP A 126 -11.43 -17.56 18.97
CA TRP A 126 -11.46 -16.80 20.22
C TRP A 126 -10.61 -17.46 21.31
N ASP A 127 -10.73 -18.78 21.44
CA ASP A 127 -9.92 -19.59 22.34
C ASP A 127 -8.42 -19.57 21.97
N ARG A 128 -8.10 -19.20 20.73
CA ARG A 128 -6.74 -19.09 20.18
C ARG A 128 -6.37 -17.67 19.79
N ARG A 129 -7.00 -16.66 20.42
CA ARG A 129 -6.79 -15.24 20.05
C ARG A 129 -5.34 -14.80 20.16
N ASP A 130 -4.56 -15.41 21.06
CA ASP A 130 -3.12 -15.15 21.22
C ASP A 130 -2.28 -15.59 20.00
N GLN A 131 -2.85 -16.43 19.11
CA GLN A 131 -2.23 -16.92 17.88
C GLN A 131 -2.67 -16.14 16.64
N LEU A 132 -3.40 -15.03 16.81
CA LEU A 132 -3.82 -14.16 15.69
C LEU A 132 -2.67 -13.22 15.25
N PRO A 133 -2.52 -12.94 13.94
CA PRO A 133 -3.28 -13.53 12.83
C PRO A 133 -2.90 -14.99 12.60
N PRO A 134 -3.87 -15.87 12.27
CA PRO A 134 -3.57 -17.27 12.10
C PRO A 134 -2.86 -17.50 10.76
N VAL A 135 -2.14 -18.62 10.67
CA VAL A 135 -1.61 -19.09 9.40
C VAL A 135 -2.76 -19.65 8.57
N ALA A 136 -2.86 -19.24 7.30
CA ALA A 136 -3.89 -19.74 6.41
C ALA A 136 -3.67 -21.24 6.18
N PRO A 137 -4.67 -22.10 6.43
CA PRO A 137 -4.54 -23.52 6.14
C PRO A 137 -4.46 -23.73 4.62
N GLU A 138 -3.51 -24.56 4.19
CA GLU A 138 -3.32 -24.84 2.76
C GLU A 138 -4.42 -25.77 2.23
N PRO A 139 -5.16 -25.36 1.18
CA PRO A 139 -6.23 -26.17 0.64
C PRO A 139 -5.68 -27.37 -0.13
N SER A 140 -6.25 -28.55 0.10
CA SER A 140 -5.93 -29.74 -0.68
C SER A 140 -6.36 -29.55 -2.13
N PRO A 141 -5.63 -30.15 -3.10
CA PRO A 141 -6.04 -30.11 -4.49
C PRO A 141 -7.41 -30.79 -4.67
N PRO A 142 -8.18 -30.40 -5.71
CA PRO A 142 -9.44 -31.06 -6.02
C PRO A 142 -9.28 -32.55 -6.28
N LEU A 143 -10.28 -33.32 -5.84
CA LEU A 143 -10.24 -34.76 -6.02
C LEU A 143 -10.40 -35.13 -7.49
N ARG A 144 -9.72 -36.19 -7.89
CA ARG A 144 -9.87 -36.84 -9.21
C ARG A 144 -10.65 -38.15 -9.11
N THR A 145 -10.64 -38.77 -7.94
CA THR A 145 -11.42 -39.95 -7.58
C THR A 145 -11.95 -39.77 -6.16
N ALA A 146 -13.16 -40.26 -5.90
CA ALA A 146 -13.76 -40.20 -4.57
C ALA A 146 -14.43 -41.51 -4.19
N SER A 147 -14.45 -41.81 -2.90
CA SER A 147 -15.22 -42.89 -2.27
C SER A 147 -16.54 -42.35 -1.70
N PRO A 148 -17.52 -43.22 -1.39
CA PRO A 148 -18.79 -42.79 -0.82
C PRO A 148 -18.55 -42.10 0.54
N GLY A 149 -19.24 -40.99 0.78
CA GLY A 149 -19.09 -40.14 1.96
C GLY A 149 -17.86 -39.22 1.93
N GLN A 150 -16.92 -39.40 0.99
CA GLN A 150 -15.73 -38.56 0.89
C GLN A 150 -16.10 -37.13 0.48
N PRO A 151 -15.60 -36.10 1.18
CA PRO A 151 -15.75 -34.70 0.77
C PRO A 151 -15.16 -34.43 -0.61
N VAL A 152 -15.96 -33.88 -1.53
CA VAL A 152 -15.54 -33.54 -2.91
C VAL A 152 -15.37 -32.03 -3.14
N GLY A 153 -15.79 -31.22 -2.17
CA GLY A 153 -15.70 -29.76 -2.19
C GLY A 153 -16.58 -29.14 -1.09
N LYS A 154 -16.70 -27.83 -1.11
CA LYS A 154 -17.54 -27.05 -0.19
C LYS A 154 -18.34 -25.99 -0.93
N VAL A 155 -19.49 -25.63 -0.36
CA VAL A 155 -20.30 -24.49 -0.77
C VAL A 155 -20.32 -23.50 0.38
N ILE A 156 -19.82 -22.30 0.12
CA ILE A 156 -19.86 -21.18 1.06
C ILE A 156 -21.18 -20.45 0.81
N GLU A 157 -22.02 -20.32 1.83
CA GLU A 157 -23.39 -19.82 1.69
C GLU A 157 -23.39 -18.39 1.11
N PHE A 158 -24.31 -18.07 0.18
CA PHE A 158 -24.40 -16.71 -0.39
C PHE A 158 -25.86 -16.37 -0.70
N PRO A 159 -26.37 -15.21 -0.25
CA PRO A 159 -25.66 -14.12 0.44
C PRO A 159 -25.43 -14.37 1.94
N GLN A 160 -24.34 -13.83 2.49
CA GLN A 160 -24.09 -13.73 3.93
C GLN A 160 -23.09 -12.58 4.22
N GLU A 161 -22.99 -12.18 5.48
CA GLU A 161 -21.93 -11.29 5.96
C GLU A 161 -20.66 -12.10 6.27
N ILE A 162 -19.54 -11.73 5.66
CA ILE A 162 -18.23 -12.28 6.05
C ILE A 162 -17.76 -11.51 7.28
N ARG A 163 -17.32 -12.24 8.30
CA ARG A 163 -16.82 -11.62 9.53
C ARG A 163 -15.31 -11.68 9.57
N PHE A 164 -14.71 -10.65 10.14
CA PHE A 164 -13.29 -10.53 10.36
C PHE A 164 -12.98 -10.57 11.86
N LEU A 165 -11.93 -11.29 12.23
CA LEU A 165 -11.35 -11.30 13.57
C LEU A 165 -9.85 -11.06 13.48
N GLY A 166 -9.35 -9.98 14.07
CA GLY A 166 -7.93 -9.66 14.05
C GLY A 166 -7.54 -8.51 14.97
N TYR A 167 -6.23 -8.32 15.14
CA TYR A 167 -5.69 -7.21 15.93
C TYR A 167 -5.50 -5.97 15.07
N VAL A 168 -6.18 -4.88 15.43
CA VAL A 168 -6.07 -3.58 14.78
C VAL A 168 -5.24 -2.63 15.66
N PRO A 169 -4.17 -2.01 15.16
CA PRO A 169 -3.44 -0.97 15.90
C PRO A 169 -4.33 0.23 16.23
N LEU A 170 -4.21 0.76 17.46
CA LEU A 170 -4.94 1.93 17.94
C LEU A 170 -4.16 3.21 17.58
N ASP A 171 -4.16 3.56 16.31
CA ASP A 171 -3.47 4.75 15.78
C ASP A 171 -4.44 5.69 15.06
N GLY A 172 -4.10 6.98 15.04
CA GLY A 172 -4.89 8.05 14.42
C GLY A 172 -6.38 7.99 14.79
N THR A 173 -7.26 7.87 13.80
CA THR A 173 -8.73 7.87 13.95
C THR A 173 -9.34 6.49 14.28
N VAL A 174 -8.52 5.44 14.40
CA VAL A 174 -9.00 4.08 14.67
C VAL A 174 -9.72 3.97 16.03
N PRO A 175 -9.22 4.52 17.14
CA PRO A 175 -9.88 4.40 18.44
C PRO A 175 -11.31 4.96 18.46
N GLU A 176 -11.53 6.10 17.81
CA GLU A 176 -12.84 6.73 17.66
C GLU A 176 -13.76 5.89 16.77
N SER A 177 -13.22 5.37 15.66
CA SER A 177 -13.96 4.53 14.71
C SER A 177 -14.43 3.21 15.33
N ILE A 178 -13.58 2.56 16.13
CA ILE A 178 -13.93 1.35 16.88
C ILE A 178 -15.02 1.65 17.92
N LYS A 179 -14.91 2.75 18.67
CA LYS A 179 -15.94 3.18 19.64
C LYS A 179 -17.27 3.49 18.96
N ALA A 180 -17.22 4.09 17.77
CA ALA A 180 -18.39 4.37 16.94
C ALA A 180 -18.98 3.11 16.25
N ARG A 181 -18.35 1.95 16.43
CA ARG A 181 -18.67 0.67 15.81
C ARG A 181 -18.66 0.67 14.27
N SER A 182 -17.94 1.61 13.68
CA SER A 182 -17.86 1.77 12.23
C SER A 182 -16.41 2.03 11.85
N LEU A 183 -15.73 0.99 11.38
CA LEU A 183 -14.32 1.05 11.03
C LEU A 183 -14.16 1.15 9.51
N PRO A 184 -13.56 2.24 8.97
CA PRO A 184 -13.32 2.33 7.54
C PRO A 184 -12.22 1.34 7.13
N VAL A 185 -12.55 0.51 6.15
CA VAL A 185 -11.70 -0.58 5.65
C VAL A 185 -11.70 -0.61 4.13
N ARG A 186 -10.59 -1.08 3.56
CA ARG A 186 -10.43 -1.35 2.12
C ARG A 186 -9.80 -2.72 1.93
N ARG A 187 -10.03 -3.39 0.80
CA ARG A 187 -9.28 -4.63 0.48
C ARG A 187 -7.87 -4.30 0.03
N ASP A 188 -7.71 -3.22 -0.71
CA ASP A 188 -6.41 -2.72 -1.14
C ASP A 188 -6.30 -1.19 -0.96
N ARG A 189 -5.14 -0.63 -1.29
CA ARG A 189 -4.87 0.81 -1.14
C ARG A 189 -5.55 1.71 -2.17
N PHE A 190 -6.04 1.15 -3.27
CA PHE A 190 -6.63 1.86 -4.41
C PHE A 190 -8.17 1.80 -4.40
N GLU A 191 -8.74 0.84 -3.68
CA GLU A 191 -10.18 0.71 -3.49
C GLU A 191 -10.75 1.84 -2.63
N VAL A 192 -12.06 2.07 -2.80
CA VAL A 192 -12.82 3.03 -1.99
C VAL A 192 -13.03 2.50 -0.57
N ASN A 193 -13.13 3.43 0.38
CA ASN A 193 -13.54 3.09 1.73
C ASN A 193 -14.94 2.49 1.75
N LEU A 194 -15.06 1.37 2.45
CA LEU A 194 -16.34 0.91 2.96
C LEU A 194 -16.21 0.70 4.47
N PHE A 195 -17.33 0.54 5.15
CA PHE A 195 -17.36 0.51 6.61
C PHE A 195 -17.62 -0.91 7.10
N GLY A 196 -16.69 -1.44 7.90
CA GLY A 196 -16.91 -2.65 8.67
C GLY A 196 -17.69 -2.33 9.95
N GLU A 197 -18.73 -3.11 10.23
CA GLU A 197 -19.52 -2.96 11.45
C GLU A 197 -18.84 -3.70 12.61
N VAL A 198 -18.33 -2.97 13.59
CA VAL A 198 -17.64 -3.58 14.74
C VAL A 198 -18.68 -4.14 15.72
N ARG A 199 -18.81 -5.46 15.76
CA ARG A 199 -19.70 -6.17 16.69
C ARG A 199 -19.13 -6.21 18.11
N PHE A 200 -17.82 -6.43 18.21
CA PHE A 200 -17.13 -6.57 19.48
C PHE A 200 -15.67 -6.11 19.34
N TYR A 201 -15.13 -5.52 20.41
CA TYR A 201 -13.70 -5.24 20.51
C TYR A 201 -13.19 -5.36 21.96
N GLU A 202 -11.91 -5.70 22.09
CA GLU A 202 -11.18 -5.73 23.37
C GLU A 202 -9.84 -5.00 23.21
N ILE A 203 -9.54 -4.06 24.11
CA ILE A 203 -8.29 -3.28 24.05
C ILE A 203 -7.16 -4.07 24.70
N HIS A 204 -6.05 -4.22 23.98
CA HIS A 204 -4.82 -4.88 24.42
C HIS A 204 -3.61 -3.96 24.20
N GLY A 205 -3.42 -2.99 25.12
CA GLY A 205 -2.33 -2.02 25.01
C GLY A 205 -2.46 -1.15 23.75
N PRO A 206 -1.48 -1.14 22.83
CA PRO A 206 -1.50 -0.29 21.63
C PRO A 206 -2.37 -0.84 20.48
N LYS A 207 -3.10 -1.93 20.69
CA LYS A 207 -3.95 -2.58 19.68
C LYS A 207 -5.28 -3.01 20.29
N ALA A 208 -6.29 -3.22 19.47
CA ALA A 208 -7.55 -3.83 19.86
C ALA A 208 -7.78 -5.12 19.08
N LEU A 209 -8.24 -6.16 19.76
CA LEU A 209 -8.83 -7.32 19.10
C LEU A 209 -10.23 -6.91 18.60
N VAL A 210 -10.45 -6.98 17.29
CA VAL A 210 -11.69 -6.51 16.65
C VAL A 210 -12.39 -7.68 15.98
N TYR A 211 -13.68 -7.84 16.28
CA TYR A 211 -14.61 -8.71 15.57
C TYR A 211 -15.65 -7.87 14.85
N MET A 212 -15.65 -7.90 13.53
CA MET A 212 -16.48 -7.02 12.70
C MET A 212 -17.07 -7.74 11.49
N ASP A 213 -18.22 -7.27 11.00
CA ASP A 213 -18.73 -7.67 9.70
C ASP A 213 -18.08 -6.84 8.61
N LEU A 214 -17.70 -7.50 7.52
CA LEU A 214 -17.15 -6.85 6.35
C LEU A 214 -18.27 -6.43 5.40
N PRO A 215 -18.14 -5.26 4.76
CA PRO A 215 -19.17 -4.74 3.86
C PRO A 215 -19.14 -5.40 2.47
N TRP A 216 -18.38 -6.48 2.30
CA TRP A 216 -18.27 -7.19 1.02
C TRP A 216 -18.12 -8.70 1.16
N MET A 217 -18.69 -9.40 0.19
CA MET A 217 -18.46 -10.80 -0.06
C MET A 217 -18.27 -11.01 -1.57
N THR A 218 -17.05 -11.34 -1.98
CA THR A 218 -16.71 -11.66 -3.37
C THR A 218 -16.14 -13.08 -3.48
N GLU A 219 -16.09 -13.59 -4.71
CA GLU A 219 -15.55 -14.92 -5.02
C GLU A 219 -14.07 -15.05 -4.65
N GLU A 220 -13.31 -13.96 -4.75
CA GLU A 220 -11.89 -13.91 -4.41
C GLU A 220 -11.65 -13.98 -2.89
N VAL A 221 -12.48 -13.29 -2.10
CA VAL A 221 -12.35 -13.23 -0.63
C VAL A 221 -12.49 -14.61 0.01
N VAL A 222 -13.30 -15.48 -0.60
CA VAL A 222 -13.58 -16.81 -0.04
C VAL A 222 -12.55 -17.89 -0.42
N THR A 223 -11.46 -17.51 -1.08
CA THR A 223 -10.38 -18.44 -1.44
C THR A 223 -9.41 -18.73 -0.29
N SER A 224 -9.35 -17.85 0.71
CA SER A 224 -8.45 -17.97 1.87
C SER A 224 -9.20 -17.59 3.15
N ARG A 225 -8.97 -18.34 4.23
CA ARG A 225 -9.52 -18.04 5.57
C ARG A 225 -8.82 -16.88 6.28
N VAL A 226 -7.79 -16.31 5.66
CA VAL A 226 -7.00 -15.22 6.20
C VAL A 226 -6.86 -14.16 5.12
N MET A 227 -7.04 -12.91 5.52
CA MET A 227 -6.96 -11.75 4.64
C MET A 227 -6.20 -10.63 5.33
N GLU A 228 -5.42 -9.91 4.53
CA GLU A 228 -4.91 -8.60 4.89
C GLU A 228 -5.86 -7.55 4.30
N LEU A 229 -6.32 -6.63 5.14
CA LEU A 229 -7.13 -5.48 4.75
C LEU A 229 -6.41 -4.19 5.16
N MET A 230 -6.78 -3.08 4.53
CA MET A 230 -6.29 -1.76 4.91
C MET A 230 -7.30 -1.10 5.83
N VAL A 231 -6.91 -0.81 7.07
CA VAL A 231 -7.69 0.02 8.00
C VAL A 231 -7.29 1.46 7.80
N GLU A 232 -8.25 2.36 7.66
CA GLU A 232 -7.98 3.78 7.62
C GLU A 232 -7.80 4.35 9.03
N ALA A 233 -6.62 4.87 9.29
CA ALA A 233 -6.25 5.53 10.53
C ALA A 233 -6.16 7.06 10.39
N GLY A 234 -6.51 7.60 9.23
CA GLY A 234 -6.62 9.04 9.04
C GLY A 234 -6.45 9.48 7.61
N ARG A 235 -6.54 10.79 7.43
CA ARG A 235 -6.42 11.47 6.15
C ARG A 235 -5.53 12.68 6.32
N PHE A 236 -4.56 12.81 5.43
CA PHE A 236 -3.70 13.97 5.34
C PHE A 236 -3.99 14.71 4.04
N ASP A 237 -4.55 15.90 4.16
CA ASP A 237 -4.72 16.82 3.05
C ASP A 237 -3.57 17.82 3.05
N GLY A 238 -3.08 18.16 1.87
CA GLY A 238 -1.99 19.10 1.74
C GLY A 238 -1.59 19.35 0.30
N ILE A 239 -0.34 19.78 0.14
CA ILE A 239 0.24 20.13 -1.14
C ILE A 239 1.46 19.25 -1.37
N ALA A 240 1.43 18.45 -2.44
CA ALA A 240 2.54 17.62 -2.83
C ALA A 240 3.57 18.44 -3.64
N ILE A 241 4.83 18.35 -3.21
CA ILE A 241 5.99 18.92 -3.89
C ILE A 241 7.07 17.83 -4.06
N PRO A 242 8.07 18.02 -4.94
CA PRO A 242 9.21 17.13 -4.99
C PRO A 242 9.95 17.09 -3.65
N GLU A 243 10.35 15.91 -3.20
CA GLU A 243 11.01 15.74 -1.90
C GLU A 243 12.32 16.51 -1.80
N ARG A 244 13.08 16.60 -2.91
CA ARG A 244 14.30 17.43 -3.02
C ARG A 244 14.10 18.94 -2.84
N SER A 245 12.85 19.42 -2.84
CA SER A 245 12.53 20.83 -2.56
C SER A 245 12.56 21.13 -1.06
N VAL A 246 12.52 20.09 -0.23
CA VAL A 246 12.54 20.19 1.23
C VAL A 246 13.98 20.16 1.73
N VAL A 247 14.30 21.05 2.66
CA VAL A 247 15.60 21.10 3.33
C VAL A 247 15.42 21.17 4.84
N GLN A 248 16.46 20.77 5.56
CA GLN A 248 16.55 20.96 6.99
C GLN A 248 17.61 22.02 7.27
N ARG A 249 17.21 23.12 7.91
CA ARG A 249 18.08 24.24 8.30
C ARG A 249 17.89 24.49 9.79
N ASP A 250 18.98 24.46 10.55
CA ASP A 250 18.97 24.70 12.00
C ASP A 250 17.96 23.81 12.76
N GLY A 251 17.82 22.55 12.32
CA GLY A 251 16.86 21.58 12.87
C GLY A 251 15.42 21.75 12.38
N VAL A 252 15.12 22.80 11.61
CA VAL A 252 13.79 23.12 11.09
C VAL A 252 13.65 22.64 9.65
N THR A 253 12.63 21.84 9.39
CA THR A 253 12.24 21.45 8.03
C THR A 253 11.54 22.61 7.34
N GLY A 254 11.98 22.95 6.13
CA GLY A 254 11.44 24.07 5.37
C GLY A 254 11.64 23.94 3.87
N ILE A 255 11.11 24.91 3.14
CA ILE A 255 11.19 25.02 1.67
C ILE A 255 11.54 26.45 1.29
N TYR A 256 12.03 26.64 0.06
CA TYR A 256 12.22 27.97 -0.51
C TYR A 256 11.05 28.32 -1.41
N VAL A 257 10.23 29.26 -0.96
CA VAL A 257 9.08 29.77 -1.71
C VAL A 257 9.52 30.98 -2.52
N VAL A 258 9.09 31.03 -3.79
CA VAL A 258 9.35 32.14 -4.69
C VAL A 258 8.09 32.97 -4.87
N ARG A 259 8.18 34.27 -4.57
CA ARG A 259 7.13 35.26 -4.87
C ARG A 259 7.73 36.37 -5.72
N GLY A 260 7.26 36.49 -6.95
CA GLY A 260 7.88 37.39 -7.93
C GLY A 260 9.31 36.96 -8.23
N ASN A 261 10.29 37.80 -7.88
CA ASN A 261 11.71 37.54 -8.04
C ASN A 261 12.44 37.34 -6.69
N ILE A 262 11.72 37.06 -5.61
CA ILE A 262 12.30 36.87 -4.27
C ILE A 262 12.04 35.44 -3.80
N SER A 263 13.12 34.76 -3.43
CA SER A 263 13.13 33.48 -2.72
C SER A 263 13.24 33.73 -1.22
N SER A 264 12.39 33.09 -0.44
CA SER A 264 12.40 33.15 1.04
C SER A 264 12.28 31.75 1.62
N PHE A 265 13.08 31.45 2.65
CA PHE A 265 12.94 30.20 3.39
C PHE A 265 11.67 30.25 4.22
N ARG A 266 10.89 29.17 4.21
CA ARG A 266 9.69 29.04 5.01
C ARG A 266 9.64 27.68 5.69
N PRO A 267 9.43 27.63 7.02
CA PRO A 267 9.25 26.37 7.73
C PRO A 267 7.95 25.70 7.25
N VAL A 268 7.98 24.37 7.13
CA VAL A 268 6.83 23.56 6.75
C VAL A 268 6.68 22.34 7.63
N GLU A 269 5.44 21.92 7.85
CA GLU A 269 5.11 20.63 8.47
C GLU A 269 4.60 19.68 7.39
N GLY A 270 5.12 18.46 7.35
CA GLY A 270 4.76 17.51 6.32
C GLY A 270 5.49 16.17 6.45
N ARG A 271 5.30 15.30 5.47
CA ARG A 271 5.91 13.97 5.43
C ARG A 271 6.18 13.50 4.00
N PRO A 272 7.18 12.62 3.77
CA PRO A 272 7.33 11.95 2.50
C PRO A 272 6.12 11.03 2.23
N ILE A 273 5.69 10.97 0.97
CA ILE A 273 4.55 10.15 0.49
C ILE A 273 4.95 9.18 -0.63
N GLY A 274 6.25 8.98 -0.83
CA GLY A 274 6.79 8.11 -1.89
C GLY A 274 6.79 8.78 -3.27
N GLY A 275 7.36 8.09 -4.27
CA GLY A 275 7.48 8.62 -5.64
C GLY A 275 8.28 9.92 -5.74
N ASN A 276 9.26 10.13 -4.84
CA ASN A 276 10.05 11.35 -4.67
C ASN A 276 9.20 12.61 -4.38
N ARG A 277 8.11 12.45 -3.62
CA ARG A 277 7.23 13.54 -3.21
C ARG A 277 7.15 13.68 -1.70
N PHE A 278 6.96 14.92 -1.27
CA PHE A 278 6.70 15.30 0.10
C PHE A 278 5.36 16.03 0.17
N LEU A 279 4.50 15.60 1.08
CA LEU A 279 3.21 16.24 1.37
C LEU A 279 3.40 17.31 2.42
N VAL A 280 3.24 18.57 2.03
CA VAL A 280 3.21 19.70 2.96
C VAL A 280 1.79 19.87 3.48
N MET A 281 1.61 19.70 4.80
CA MET A 281 0.34 19.86 5.49
C MET A 281 0.15 21.28 6.05
N LYS A 282 1.25 21.97 6.40
CA LYS A 282 1.24 23.38 6.81
C LYS A 282 2.45 24.14 6.27
N GLY A 283 2.27 25.44 6.03
CA GLY A 283 3.34 26.36 5.62
C GLY A 283 3.41 26.63 4.11
N LEU A 284 2.67 25.92 3.27
CA LEU A 284 2.58 26.16 1.82
C LEU A 284 1.13 26.37 1.42
N SER A 285 0.87 27.35 0.55
CA SER A 285 -0.45 27.58 -0.05
C SER A 285 -0.50 27.13 -1.51
N LEU A 286 -1.69 26.78 -1.99
CA LEU A 286 -1.89 26.39 -3.38
C LEU A 286 -1.54 27.54 -4.32
N GLY A 287 -0.83 27.23 -5.40
CA GLY A 287 -0.37 28.24 -6.35
C GLY A 287 0.83 29.04 -5.88
N GLU A 288 1.54 28.64 -4.82
CA GLU A 288 2.89 29.15 -4.52
C GLU A 288 3.97 28.34 -5.25
N ALA A 289 4.97 29.05 -5.80
CA ALA A 289 6.10 28.43 -6.47
C ALA A 289 7.16 28.03 -5.44
N VAL A 290 7.72 26.84 -5.59
CA VAL A 290 8.76 26.31 -4.71
C VAL A 290 9.99 25.97 -5.55
N ILE A 291 11.18 26.27 -5.03
CA ILE A 291 12.44 25.86 -5.66
C ILE A 291 12.58 24.34 -5.60
N VAL A 292 12.82 23.73 -6.76
CA VAL A 292 12.88 22.29 -6.95
C VAL A 292 14.06 21.66 -6.21
N ASP A 293 15.22 22.29 -6.24
CA ASP A 293 16.44 21.83 -5.55
C ASP A 293 16.70 22.74 -4.34
N GLY A 294 16.16 22.35 -3.19
CA GLY A 294 16.25 23.16 -1.98
C GLY A 294 17.68 23.24 -1.44
N GLN A 295 18.52 22.23 -1.68
CA GLN A 295 19.91 22.21 -1.19
C GLN A 295 20.78 23.27 -1.87
N MET A 296 20.50 23.56 -3.14
CA MET A 296 21.17 24.63 -3.89
C MET A 296 20.54 26.01 -3.70
N ALA A 297 19.36 26.08 -3.09
CA ALA A 297 18.58 27.30 -2.96
C ALA A 297 19.13 28.25 -1.88
N LYS A 298 18.88 29.54 -2.08
CA LYS A 298 19.20 30.60 -1.12
C LYS A 298 18.06 31.61 -1.05
N GLU A 299 18.06 32.37 0.03
CA GLU A 299 17.16 33.53 0.18
C GLU A 299 17.69 34.71 -0.63
N GLY A 300 16.77 35.55 -1.10
CA GLY A 300 17.09 36.76 -1.86
C GLY A 300 16.58 36.74 -3.29
N ARG A 301 17.20 37.56 -4.15
CA ARG A 301 16.74 37.72 -5.52
C ARG A 301 17.06 36.50 -6.38
N VAL A 302 16.06 36.06 -7.15
CA VAL A 302 16.15 34.99 -8.15
C VAL A 302 15.67 35.51 -9.50
N GLN A 303 16.24 34.99 -10.57
CA GLN A 303 15.83 35.21 -11.95
C GLN A 303 15.07 33.96 -12.40
N LEU A 304 13.84 34.16 -12.88
CA LEU A 304 12.99 33.06 -13.35
C LEU A 304 12.97 32.96 -14.89
N TRP A 305 13.66 33.88 -15.56
CA TRP A 305 13.68 34.08 -17.01
C TRP A 305 15.04 34.60 -17.44
#